data_AF-A0A538HRW8-F1
#
_entry.id   AF-A0A538HRW8-F1
#
_cell.length_a   1.000
_cell.length_b   1.000
_cell.length_c   1.000
_cell.angle_alpha   90.00
_cell.angle_beta   90.00
_cell.angle_gamma   90.00
#
_symmetry.space_group_name_H-M   'P 1'
#
loop_
_entity.id
_entity.type
_entity.pdbx_description
1 polymer ?
#
loop_
_entity_poly.entity_id
_entity_poly.type
_entity_poly.pdbx_seq_one_letter_code
_entity_poly.pdbx_strand_id
1 'polypeptide(L)'
;MGWIVKVDGVFEATLGVALVVGGASGLLDSGDFPAPVGTPLVVAAGLTLVAIGAVLWRAPVATPFLRMLAAANGGTAMLALVWVVAASGFSTAGSALTFTTAAALTVLAAAQLSAAAGVVTGL
;
A
#
# COMPACT_ATOMS: atom_id res chain seq x y z
N MET A 1 -4.85 -15.62 13.17
CA MET A 1 -5.23 -14.21 12.84
C MET A 1 -4.08 -13.22 12.74
N GLY A 2 -3.08 -13.21 13.64
CA GLY A 2 -2.11 -12.10 13.69
C GLY A 2 -1.14 -11.97 12.52
N TRP A 3 -0.95 -13.03 11.74
CA TRP A 3 -0.01 -13.04 10.62
C TRP A 3 -0.42 -12.08 9.49
N ILE A 4 -1.73 -11.86 9.24
CA ILE A 4 -2.17 -10.98 8.15
C ILE A 4 -1.79 -9.52 8.38
N VAL A 5 -1.77 -9.07 9.64
CA VAL A 5 -1.30 -7.73 10.02
C VAL A 5 0.21 -7.61 9.79
N LYS A 6 0.98 -8.70 9.98
CA LYS A 6 2.42 -8.71 9.70
C LYS A 6 2.71 -8.72 8.20
N VAL A 7 1.93 -9.46 7.42
CA VAL A 7 2.01 -9.44 5.95
C VAL A 7 1.70 -8.05 5.42
N ASP A 8 0.65 -7.41 5.92
CA ASP A 8 0.32 -6.02 5.60
C ASP A 8 1.48 -5.08 5.95
N GLY A 9 2.03 -5.19 7.16
CA GLY A 9 3.20 -4.41 7.56
C GLY A 9 4.45 -4.63 6.71
N VAL A 10 4.71 -5.86 6.26
CA VAL A 10 5.82 -6.19 5.36
C VAL A 10 5.58 -5.60 3.96
N PHE A 11 4.35 -5.68 3.45
CA PHE A 11 3.98 -5.10 2.18
C PHE A 11 4.20 -3.58 2.20
N GLU A 12 3.66 -2.89 3.21
CA GLU A 12 3.82 -1.43 3.36
C GLU A 12 5.29 -1.03 3.50
N ALA A 13 6.07 -1.76 4.33
CA ALA A 13 7.49 -1.48 4.47
C ALA A 13 8.26 -1.71 3.16
N THR A 14 7.94 -2.77 2.42
CA THR A 14 8.62 -3.10 1.15
C THR A 14 8.30 -2.07 0.07
N LEU A 15 7.02 -1.72 -0.08
CA LEU A 15 6.60 -0.66 -0.99
C LEU A 15 7.25 0.68 -0.60
N GLY A 16 7.25 0.99 0.70
CA GLY A 16 7.89 2.19 1.23
C GLY A 16 9.38 2.28 0.91
N VAL A 17 10.13 1.19 1.13
CA VAL A 17 11.54 1.10 0.75
C VAL A 17 11.72 1.25 -0.76
N ALA A 18 10.88 0.62 -1.58
CA ALA A 18 10.94 0.74 -3.04
C ALA A 18 10.73 2.18 -3.51
N LEU A 19 9.80 2.93 -2.91
CA LEU A 19 9.56 4.33 -3.22
C LEU A 19 10.72 5.23 -2.79
N VAL A 20 11.26 5.02 -1.58
CA VAL A 20 12.41 5.81 -1.08
C VAL A 20 13.66 5.55 -1.92
N VAL A 21 14.02 4.28 -2.11
CA VAL A 21 15.21 3.91 -2.88
C VAL A 21 15.05 4.29 -4.35
N GLY A 22 13.87 4.05 -4.93
CA GLY A 22 13.56 4.44 -6.30
C GLY A 22 13.70 5.94 -6.51
N GLY A 23 13.07 6.74 -5.64
CA GLY A 23 13.15 8.20 -5.68
C GLY A 23 14.56 8.74 -5.45
N ALA A 24 15.31 8.18 -4.50
CA ALA A 24 16.66 8.63 -4.16
C ALA A 24 17.72 8.23 -5.20
N SER A 25 17.53 7.12 -5.90
CA SER A 25 18.44 6.63 -6.94
C SER A 25 18.11 7.12 -8.36
N GLY A 26 16.94 7.75 -8.55
CA GLY A 26 16.45 8.18 -9.87
C GLY A 26 15.83 7.04 -10.69
N LEU A 27 15.58 5.87 -10.10
CA LEU A 27 14.80 4.79 -10.73
C LEU A 27 13.30 5.10 -10.74
N LEU A 28 12.84 5.98 -9.85
CA LEU A 28 11.54 6.63 -9.90
C LEU A 28 11.76 8.14 -9.87
N ASP A 29 11.20 8.86 -10.83
CA ASP A 29 11.33 10.32 -10.91
C ASP A 29 9.98 11.04 -11.03
N SER A 30 10.02 12.37 -11.11
CA SER A 30 8.81 13.20 -11.20
C SER A 30 7.99 13.01 -12.47
N GLY A 31 8.53 12.33 -13.49
CA GLY A 31 7.83 11.98 -14.72
C GLY A 31 7.05 10.67 -14.64
N ASP A 32 7.23 9.87 -13.58
CA ASP A 32 6.52 8.61 -13.42
C ASP A 32 5.07 8.79 -12.96
N PHE A 33 4.80 9.87 -12.23
CA PHE A 33 3.49 10.16 -11.65
C PHE A 33 2.93 11.50 -12.16
N PRO A 34 1.60 11.64 -12.30
CA PRO A 34 0.99 12.91 -12.68
C PRO A 34 1.35 14.06 -11.73
N ALA A 35 1.50 15.27 -12.28
CA ALA A 35 1.67 16.48 -11.48
C ALA A 35 0.49 16.63 -10.48
N PRO A 36 0.74 17.12 -9.25
CA PRO A 36 1.98 17.72 -8.75
C PRO A 36 2.95 16.73 -8.08
N VAL A 37 2.87 15.44 -8.35
CA VAL A 37 3.70 14.43 -7.69
C VAL A 37 5.15 14.54 -8.17
N GLY A 38 6.00 15.16 -7.35
CA GLY A 38 7.44 15.17 -7.54
C GLY A 38 8.18 14.15 -6.66
N THR A 39 9.47 13.94 -6.93
CA THR A 39 10.34 13.04 -6.15
C THR A 39 10.25 13.25 -4.63
N PRO A 40 10.20 14.48 -4.08
CA PRO A 40 10.07 14.66 -2.63
C PRO A 40 8.79 14.03 -2.06
N LEU A 41 7.67 14.09 -2.80
CA LEU A 41 6.41 13.50 -2.36
C LEU A 41 6.46 11.97 -2.43
N VAL A 42 7.10 11.40 -3.46
CA VAL A 42 7.33 9.95 -3.58
C VAL A 42 8.15 9.43 -2.40
N VAL A 43 9.25 10.12 -2.06
CA VAL A 43 10.11 9.75 -0.92
C VAL A 43 9.36 9.91 0.40
N ALA A 44 8.61 11.00 0.59
CA ALA A 44 7.82 11.22 1.81
C ALA A 44 6.72 10.16 2.00
N ALA A 45 6.03 9.78 0.92
CA ALA A 45 5.09 8.67 0.93
C ALA A 45 5.79 7.37 1.31
N GLY A 46 6.94 7.07 0.71
CA GLY A 46 7.72 5.89 1.02
C GLY A 46 8.15 5.80 2.49
N LEU A 47 8.64 6.89 3.07
CA LEU A 47 8.99 6.98 4.50
C LEU A 47 7.77 6.76 5.40
N THR A 48 6.62 7.30 5.01
CA THR A 48 5.36 7.10 5.73
C THR A 48 4.96 5.63 5.74
N LEU A 49 5.05 4.94 4.60
CA LEU A 49 4.75 3.51 4.49
C LEU A 49 5.71 2.64 5.33
N VAL A 50 7.00 2.96 5.34
CA VAL A 50 7.98 2.29 6.23
C VAL A 50 7.59 2.44 7.70
N ALA A 51 7.20 3.66 8.11
CA ALA A 51 6.74 3.91 9.47
C ALA A 51 5.45 3.12 9.80
N ILE A 52 4.48 3.09 8.88
CA ILE A 52 3.26 2.28 9.02
C ILE A 52 3.62 0.80 9.18
N GLY A 53 4.51 0.26 8.34
CA GLY A 53 4.96 -1.13 8.44
C GLY A 53 5.55 -1.46 9.82
N ALA A 54 6.38 -0.56 10.36
CA ALA A 54 6.94 -0.71 11.71
C ALA A 54 5.86 -0.67 12.82
N VAL A 55 4.83 0.17 12.66
CA VAL A 55 3.67 0.23 13.57
C VAL A 55 2.87 -1.07 13.51
N LEU A 56 2.53 -1.54 12.31
CA LEU A 56 1.79 -2.81 12.10
C LEU A 56 2.56 -4.02 12.64
N TRP A 57 3.90 -3.98 12.59
CA TRP A 57 4.76 -5.01 13.20
C TRP A 57 4.58 -5.14 14.71
N ARG A 58 4.14 -4.09 15.40
CA ARG A 58 3.86 -4.12 16.86
C ARG A 58 2.38 -4.04 17.20
N ALA A 59 1.51 -3.86 16.22
CA ALA A 59 0.08 -3.66 16.44
C ALA A 59 -0.60 -4.90 17.06
N PRO A 60 -1.53 -4.70 18.02
CA PRO A 60 -2.37 -5.76 18.53
C PRO A 60 -3.39 -6.22 17.47
N VAL A 61 -3.79 -7.48 17.53
CA VAL A 61 -4.67 -8.09 16.52
C VAL A 61 -6.05 -8.24 17.12
N ALA A 62 -6.95 -7.32 16.77
CA ALA A 62 -8.36 -7.34 17.18
C ALA A 62 -9.28 -7.21 15.96
N THR A 63 -10.49 -7.76 16.04
CA THR A 63 -11.46 -7.73 14.94
C THR A 63 -11.78 -6.31 14.44
N PRO A 64 -12.01 -5.30 15.31
CA PRO A 64 -12.22 -3.92 14.84
C PRO A 64 -11.02 -3.37 14.08
N PHE A 65 -9.80 -3.71 14.52
CA PHE A 65 -8.56 -3.31 13.86
C PHE A 65 -8.41 -3.94 12.47
N LEU A 66 -8.74 -5.22 12.32
CA LEU A 66 -8.74 -5.88 11.00
C LEU A 66 -9.74 -5.26 10.02
N ARG A 67 -10.93 -4.87 10.48
CA ARG A 67 -11.92 -4.17 9.64
C ARG A 67 -11.44 -2.78 9.24
N MET A 68 -10.79 -2.07 10.15
CA MET A 68 -10.20 -0.76 9.87
C MET A 68 -9.09 -0.88 8.82
N LEU A 69 -8.18 -1.85 8.95
CA LEU A 69 -7.14 -2.10 7.94
C LEU A 69 -7.74 -2.46 6.58
N ALA A 70 -8.76 -3.31 6.56
CA ALA A 70 -9.42 -3.67 5.31
C ALA A 70 -10.06 -2.47 4.61
N ALA A 71 -10.69 -1.58 5.39
CA ALA A 71 -11.25 -0.35 4.85
C ALA A 71 -10.17 0.60 4.33
N ALA A 72 -9.05 0.72 5.04
CA ALA A 72 -7.91 1.54 4.61
C ALA A 72 -7.29 0.99 3.31
N ASN A 73 -6.97 -0.31 3.27
CA ASN A 73 -6.36 -0.95 2.10
C ASN A 73 -7.32 -0.93 0.89
N GLY A 74 -8.59 -1.26 1.11
CA GLY A 74 -9.61 -1.21 0.04
C GLY A 74 -9.86 0.21 -0.47
N GLY A 75 -9.92 1.20 0.43
CA GLY A 75 -10.07 2.61 0.07
C GLY A 75 -8.88 3.13 -0.73
N THR A 76 -7.66 2.85 -0.28
CA THR A 76 -6.42 3.23 -0.98
C THR A 76 -6.32 2.54 -2.34
N ALA A 77 -6.66 1.25 -2.44
CA ALA A 77 -6.71 0.52 -3.71
C ALA A 77 -7.69 1.18 -4.70
N MET A 78 -8.90 1.51 -4.24
CA MET A 78 -9.90 2.17 -5.06
C MET A 78 -9.42 3.55 -5.53
N LEU A 79 -8.86 4.36 -4.64
CA LEU A 79 -8.33 5.68 -4.99
C LEU A 79 -7.17 5.57 -5.99
N ALA A 80 -6.28 4.59 -5.82
CA ALA A 80 -5.19 4.34 -6.75
C ALA A 80 -5.70 3.94 -8.16
N LEU A 81 -6.72 3.09 -8.24
CA LEU A 81 -7.36 2.70 -9.51
C LEU A 81 -8.08 3.87 -10.17
N VAL A 82 -8.83 4.65 -9.40
CA VAL A 82 -9.48 5.87 -9.92
C VAL A 82 -8.42 6.83 -10.44
N TRP A 83 -7.34 7.04 -9.70
CA TRP A 83 -6.28 7.95 -10.07
C TRP A 83 -5.57 7.53 -11.36
N VAL A 84 -5.19 6.25 -11.51
CA VAL A 84 -4.50 5.77 -12.71
C VAL A 84 -5.38 5.81 -13.96
N VAL A 85 -6.70 5.71 -13.82
CA VAL A 85 -7.66 5.82 -14.94
C VAL A 85 -8.01 7.27 -15.26
N ALA A 86 -8.13 8.13 -14.25
CA ALA A 86 -8.61 9.50 -14.42
C ALA A 86 -7.49 10.52 -14.71
N ALA A 87 -6.27 10.27 -14.27
CA ALA A 87 -5.16 11.20 -14.46
C ALA A 87 -4.34 10.84 -15.71
N SER A 88 -3.99 11.87 -16.48
CA SER A 88 -2.98 11.76 -17.54
C SER A 88 -1.58 12.05 -16.98
N GLY A 89 -0.54 11.54 -17.65
CA GLY A 89 0.86 11.83 -17.30
C GLY A 89 1.56 10.78 -16.46
N PHE A 90 0.95 9.60 -16.24
CA PHE A 90 1.69 8.44 -15.77
C PHE A 90 2.68 7.95 -16.83
N SER A 91 3.89 7.56 -16.41
CA SER A 91 4.75 6.70 -17.22
C SER A 91 4.23 5.25 -17.18
N THR A 92 4.80 4.37 -18.02
CA THR A 92 4.54 2.93 -17.93
C THR A 92 4.98 2.36 -16.57
N ALA A 93 6.10 2.83 -16.01
CA ALA A 93 6.60 2.35 -14.72
C ALA A 93 5.68 2.80 -13.56
N GLY A 94 5.32 4.08 -13.52
CA GLY A 94 4.43 4.63 -12.49
C GLY A 94 3.04 3.98 -12.53
N SER A 95 2.45 3.84 -13.71
CA SER A 95 1.15 3.15 -13.85
C SER A 95 1.21 1.68 -13.42
N ALA A 96 2.26 0.94 -13.82
CA ALA A 96 2.43 -0.45 -13.41
C ALA A 96 2.59 -0.59 -11.88
N LEU A 97 3.37 0.29 -11.26
CA LEU A 97 3.53 0.32 -9.80
C LEU A 97 2.21 0.62 -9.08
N THR A 98 1.46 1.63 -9.54
CA THR A 98 0.15 2.00 -8.99
C THR A 98 -0.86 0.86 -9.12
N PHE A 99 -0.96 0.22 -10.29
CA PHE A 99 -1.85 -0.93 -10.51
C PHE A 99 -1.48 -2.13 -9.63
N THR A 100 -0.19 -2.47 -9.57
CA THR A 100 0.29 -3.60 -8.76
C THR A 100 0.02 -3.35 -7.27
N THR A 101 0.25 -2.12 -6.81
CA THR A 101 -0.07 -1.69 -5.44
C THR A 101 -1.56 -1.83 -5.16
N ALA A 102 -2.43 -1.33 -6.05
CA ALA A 102 -3.87 -1.44 -5.89
C ALA A 102 -4.36 -2.90 -5.86
N ALA A 103 -3.81 -3.76 -6.71
CA ALA A 103 -4.12 -5.19 -6.73
C ALA A 103 -3.71 -5.86 -5.41
N ALA A 104 -2.50 -5.62 -4.93
CA ALA A 104 -2.02 -6.16 -3.65
C ALA A 104 -2.87 -5.69 -2.46
N LEU A 105 -3.19 -4.39 -2.39
CA LEU A 105 -4.05 -3.82 -1.36
C LEU A 105 -5.47 -4.41 -1.40
N THR A 106 -6.02 -4.66 -2.59
CA THR A 106 -7.34 -5.32 -2.73
C THR A 106 -7.32 -6.73 -2.15
N VAL A 107 -6.25 -7.50 -2.42
CA VAL A 107 -6.07 -8.85 -1.86
C VAL A 107 -5.93 -8.80 -0.34
N LEU A 108 -5.14 -7.86 0.18
CA LEU A 108 -4.97 -7.67 1.62
C LEU A 108 -6.28 -7.30 2.30
N ALA A 109 -7.05 -6.37 1.72
CA ALA A 109 -8.35 -5.97 2.25
C ALA A 109 -9.33 -7.15 2.32
N ALA A 110 -9.40 -7.96 1.25
CA ALA A 110 -10.23 -9.16 1.23
C ALA A 110 -9.80 -10.16 2.32
N ALA A 111 -8.50 -10.44 2.44
CA ALA A 111 -7.97 -11.35 3.46
C ALA A 111 -8.24 -10.85 4.89
N GLN A 112 -8.13 -9.55 5.13
CA GLN A 112 -8.42 -8.92 6.42
C GLN A 112 -9.91 -9.01 6.78
N LEU A 113 -10.82 -8.82 5.82
CA LEU A 113 -12.26 -9.04 6.03
C LEU A 113 -12.57 -10.52 6.30
N SER A 114 -12.01 -11.45 5.54
CA SER A 114 -12.19 -12.89 5.75
C SER A 114 -11.67 -13.32 7.13
N ALA A 115 -10.54 -12.79 7.57
CA ALA A 115 -10.02 -13.00 8.91
C ALA A 115 -10.94 -12.38 9.97
N ALA A 116 -11.42 -11.15 9.78
CA ALA A 116 -12.34 -10.50 10.72
C ALA A 116 -13.70 -11.22 10.85
N ALA A 117 -14.13 -11.92 9.81
CA ALA A 117 -15.35 -12.72 9.78
C ALA A 117 -15.18 -14.14 10.36
N GLY A 118 -13.95 -14.56 10.69
CA GLY A 118 -13.68 -15.92 11.15
C GLY A 118 -13.76 -16.98 10.06
N VAL A 119 -13.70 -16.58 8.78
CA VAL A 119 -13.72 -17.51 7.62
C VAL A 119 -12.39 -18.27 7.51
N VAL A 120 -11.29 -17.65 7.94
CA VAL A 120 -9.96 -18.27 8.00
C VAL A 120 -9.63 -18.56 9.46
N THR A 121 -10.02 -19.74 9.95
CA THR A 121 -9.81 -20.20 11.35
C THR A 121 -8.75 -21.27 11.49
N GLY A 122 -7.98 -21.60 10.45
CA GLY A 122 -6.96 -22.64 10.55
C GLY A 122 -5.83 -22.46 9.54
N LEU A 123 -4.77 -21.77 9.96
CA LEU A 123 -3.37 -22.06 9.63
C LEU A 123 -2.54 -21.67 10.86
#